data_AF-A0A0D6M107-F1
#
_entry.id   AF-A0A0D6M107-F1
#
_cell.length_a   1.000
_cell.length_b   1.000
_cell.length_c   1.000
_cell.angle_alpha   90.00
_cell.angle_beta   90.00
_cell.angle_gamma   90.00
#
_symmetry.space_group_name_H-M   'P 1'
#
loop_
_entity.id
_entity.type
_entity.pdbx_description
1 polymer ?
#
loop_
_entity_poly.entity_id
_entity_poly.type
_entity_poly.pdbx_seq_one_letter_code
_entity_poly.pdbx_strand_id
1 'polypeptide(L)'
;MSMKSRQVLLNWHNWYRSITAKGEYKIANKNSKLKILPPATRMLQLTYNCSLEKTSLEWARIAQCKMVHSKTESGENLYAVGAKIPHEEASRKATKPWADELSDFGMLDLTDWGGGKGHASQRELRR
;
A
#
# COMPACT_ATOMS: atom_id res chain seq x y z
N MET A 1 -12.56 10.37 -9.33
CA MET A 1 -12.38 10.27 -7.85
C MET A 1 -12.53 11.66 -7.22
N SER A 2 -12.91 11.78 -5.94
CA SER A 2 -13.02 13.10 -5.26
C SER A 2 -11.64 13.59 -4.79
N MET A 3 -11.47 14.90 -4.60
CA MET A 3 -10.24 15.47 -4.04
C MET A 3 -9.89 14.88 -2.67
N LYS A 4 -10.89 14.65 -1.83
CA LYS A 4 -10.72 14.07 -0.49
C LYS A 4 -10.19 12.63 -0.55
N SER A 5 -10.71 11.80 -1.44
CA SER A 5 -10.18 10.43 -1.66
C SER A 5 -8.71 10.44 -2.11
N ARG A 6 -8.34 11.35 -3.01
CA ARG A 6 -6.95 11.51 -3.46
C ARG A 6 -6.02 11.86 -2.28
N GLN A 7 -6.44 12.82 -1.46
CA GLN A 7 -5.67 13.25 -0.30
C GLN A 7 -5.53 12.14 0.74
N VAL A 8 -6.59 11.37 0.99
CA VAL A 8 -6.56 10.23 1.92
C VAL A 8 -5.56 9.17 1.46
N LEU A 9 -5.61 8.77 0.18
CA LEU A 9 -4.65 7.80 -0.37
C LEU A 9 -3.23 8.31 -0.22
N LEU A 10 -2.95 9.55 -0.66
CA LEU A 10 -1.60 10.11 -0.63
C LEU A 10 -1.06 10.25 0.80
N ASN A 11 -1.90 10.74 1.73
CA ASN A 11 -1.52 10.94 3.13
C ASN A 11 -1.16 9.63 3.80
N TRP A 12 -1.99 8.59 3.65
CA TRP A 12 -1.69 7.30 4.28
C TRP A 12 -0.43 6.67 3.70
N HIS A 13 -0.23 6.72 2.38
CA HIS A 13 1.01 6.22 1.78
C HIS A 13 2.25 6.95 2.32
N ASN A 14 2.22 8.28 2.36
CA ASN A 14 3.34 9.06 2.85
C ASN A 14 3.54 8.95 4.38
N TRP A 15 2.47 8.74 5.14
CA TRP A 15 2.56 8.51 6.58
C TRP A 15 3.28 7.19 6.88
N TYR A 16 2.86 6.08 6.25
CA TYR A 16 3.53 4.79 6.41
C TYR A 16 5.00 4.85 5.96
N ARG A 17 5.28 5.44 4.80
CA ARG A 17 6.66 5.69 4.33
C ARG A 17 7.48 6.50 5.34
N SER A 18 6.89 7.51 5.98
CA SER A 18 7.57 8.35 6.97
C SER A 18 7.94 7.57 8.22
N ILE A 19 7.00 6.82 8.82
CA ILE A 19 7.28 6.02 10.02
C ILE A 19 8.27 4.89 9.71
N THR A 20 8.20 4.28 8.52
CA THR A 20 9.20 3.31 8.07
C THR A 20 10.57 3.96 7.94
N ALA A 21 10.66 5.13 7.30
CA ALA A 21 11.92 5.84 7.11
C ALA A 21 12.61 6.21 8.43
N LYS A 22 11.83 6.54 9.45
CA LYS A 22 12.32 6.83 10.81
C LYS A 22 12.68 5.58 11.61
N GLY A 23 12.37 4.39 11.10
CA GLY A 23 12.52 3.14 11.85
C GLY A 23 11.53 3.02 13.01
N GLU A 24 10.31 3.54 12.84
CA GLU A 24 9.24 3.51 13.85
C GLU A 24 8.18 2.43 13.55
N TYR A 25 8.21 1.83 12.36
CA TYR A 25 7.25 0.80 11.96
C TYR A 25 7.50 -0.53 12.69
N LYS A 26 6.61 -0.90 13.60
CA LYS A 26 6.70 -2.13 14.39
C LYS A 26 6.05 -3.32 13.68
N ILE A 27 6.65 -4.49 13.83
CA ILE A 27 6.13 -5.76 13.32
C ILE A 27 5.65 -6.60 14.51
N ALA A 28 4.33 -6.78 14.62
CA ALA A 28 3.73 -7.48 15.76
C ALA A 28 3.86 -9.02 15.67
N ASN A 29 4.07 -9.57 14.46
CA ASN A 29 4.15 -11.01 14.26
C ASN A 29 5.25 -11.64 15.16
N LYS A 30 4.84 -12.65 15.94
CA LYS A 30 5.72 -13.34 16.90
C LYS A 30 6.86 -14.09 16.23
N ASN A 31 6.61 -14.66 15.05
CA ASN A 31 7.56 -15.44 14.25
C ASN A 31 8.48 -14.58 13.39
N SER A 32 8.21 -13.27 13.30
CA SER A 32 9.09 -12.33 12.61
C SER A 32 10.46 -12.23 13.29
N LYS A 33 11.56 -12.25 12.52
CA LYS A 33 12.89 -11.95 13.06
C LYS A 33 13.06 -10.45 13.24
N LEU A 34 12.54 -9.65 12.31
CA LEU A 34 12.47 -8.20 12.46
C LEU A 34 11.28 -7.82 13.35
N LYS A 35 11.54 -7.11 14.45
CA LYS A 35 10.46 -6.55 15.30
C LYS A 35 10.14 -5.10 14.95
N ILE A 36 11.02 -4.46 14.20
CA ILE A 36 10.89 -3.10 13.69
C ILE A 36 11.56 -3.05 12.33
N LEU A 37 11.01 -2.25 11.40
CA LEU A 37 11.72 -1.99 10.15
C LEU A 37 12.92 -1.08 10.42
N PRO A 38 14.08 -1.35 9.81
CA PRO A 38 15.22 -0.45 9.90
C PRO A 38 14.91 0.88 9.20
N PRO A 39 15.52 1.99 9.65
CA PRO A 39 15.33 3.29 9.03
C PRO A 39 15.80 3.29 7.58
N ALA A 40 15.17 4.11 6.74
CA ALA A 40 15.47 4.23 5.32
C ALA A 40 16.08 5.60 5.01
N THR A 41 17.27 5.61 4.41
CA THR A 41 18.02 6.84 4.11
C THR A 41 17.54 7.59 2.87
N ARG A 42 16.75 6.94 1.99
CA ARG A 42 16.27 7.51 0.72
C ARG A 42 14.78 7.22 0.45
N MET A 43 13.95 7.33 1.48
CA MET A 43 12.50 7.16 1.31
C MET A 43 11.87 8.41 0.68
N LEU A 44 11.62 8.38 -0.64
CA LEU A 44 11.02 9.52 -1.34
C LEU A 44 9.57 9.76 -0.92
N GLN A 45 9.16 11.03 -0.77
CA GLN A 45 7.76 11.37 -0.61
C GLN A 45 7.02 11.19 -1.94
N LEU A 46 5.88 10.52 -1.91
CA LEU A 46 5.03 10.35 -3.09
C LEU A 46 4.26 11.64 -3.38
N THR A 47 4.05 11.90 -4.66
CA THR A 47 3.15 12.93 -5.18
C THR A 47 1.99 12.29 -5.94
N TYR A 48 0.85 12.96 -5.99
CA TYR A 48 -0.30 12.45 -6.73
C TYR A 48 -0.05 12.55 -8.25
N ASN A 49 -0.44 11.52 -9.01
CA ASN A 49 -0.34 11.50 -10.47
C ASN A 49 -1.71 11.20 -11.10
N CYS A 50 -2.28 12.19 -11.78
CA CYS A 50 -3.60 12.07 -12.40
C CYS A 50 -3.64 11.05 -13.55
N SER A 51 -2.53 10.84 -14.27
CA SER A 51 -2.47 9.83 -15.34
C SER A 51 -2.54 8.42 -14.75
N LEU A 52 -1.84 8.17 -13.63
CA LEU A 52 -1.94 6.89 -12.91
C LEU A 52 -3.35 6.68 -12.33
N GLU A 53 -3.97 7.72 -11.76
CA GLU A 53 -5.37 7.63 -11.32
C GLU A 53 -6.28 7.20 -12.47
N LYS A 54 -6.14 7.84 -13.64
CA LYS A 54 -6.98 7.54 -14.80
C LYS A 54 -6.84 6.08 -15.22
N THR A 55 -5.62 5.56 -15.30
CA THR A 55 -5.38 4.15 -15.65
C THR A 55 -5.92 3.18 -14.60
N SER A 56 -5.78 3.50 -13.31
CA SER A 56 -6.32 2.68 -12.22
C SER A 56 -7.85 2.65 -12.22
N LEU A 57 -8.51 3.79 -12.47
CA LEU A 57 -9.97 3.86 -12.54
C LEU A 57 -10.52 3.14 -13.78
N GLU A 58 -9.84 3.25 -14.92
CA GLU A 58 -10.21 2.52 -16.14
C GLU A 58 -10.10 1.01 -15.91
N TRP A 59 -9.00 0.56 -15.30
CA TRP A 59 -8.86 -0.85 -14.97
C TRP A 59 -9.93 -1.33 -13.98
N ALA A 60 -10.21 -0.57 -12.93
CA ALA A 60 -11.27 -0.92 -11.97
C ALA A 60 -12.65 -1.07 -12.64
N ARG A 61 -12.95 -0.24 -13.65
CA ARG A 61 -14.16 -0.34 -14.47
C ARG A 61 -14.17 -1.62 -15.31
N ILE A 62 -13.06 -1.96 -15.96
CA ILE A 62 -12.93 -3.16 -16.81
C ILE A 62 -12.99 -4.44 -15.97
N ALA A 63 -12.29 -4.46 -14.84
CA ALA A 63 -12.22 -5.62 -13.95
C ALA A 63 -13.55 -5.91 -13.26
N GLN A 64 -14.43 -4.92 -13.11
CA GLN A 64 -15.76 -5.06 -12.49
C GLN A 64 -15.71 -5.78 -11.14
N CYS A 65 -14.90 -5.26 -10.21
CA CYS A 65 -14.65 -5.83 -8.88
C CYS A 65 -13.97 -7.22 -8.86
N LYS A 66 -13.55 -7.76 -10.00
CA LYS A 66 -12.67 -8.94 -10.02
C LYS A 66 -11.29 -8.54 -9.48
N MET A 67 -10.76 -9.35 -8.58
CA MET A 67 -9.42 -9.15 -8.00
C MET A 67 -8.35 -9.68 -8.95
N VAL A 68 -8.22 -9.05 -10.11
CA VAL A 68 -7.27 -9.40 -11.17
C VAL A 68 -6.41 -8.19 -11.52
N HIS A 69 -5.10 -8.41 -11.63
CA HIS A 69 -4.16 -7.34 -11.94
C HIS A 69 -4.22 -6.88 -13.40
N SER A 70 -3.98 -5.59 -13.62
CA SER A 70 -3.81 -5.05 -14.97
C SER A 70 -2.51 -5.55 -15.61
N LYS A 71 -2.43 -5.50 -16.94
CA LYS A 71 -1.21 -5.85 -17.71
C LYS A 71 -0.28 -4.65 -17.90
N THR A 72 -0.29 -3.69 -16.98
CA THR A 72 0.54 -2.47 -17.10
C THR A 72 1.88 -2.66 -16.39
N GLU A 73 2.89 -1.91 -16.81
CA GLU A 73 4.21 -1.89 -16.14
C GLU A 73 4.20 -1.17 -14.78
N SER A 74 3.07 -0.57 -14.40
CA SER A 74 2.94 0.12 -13.12
C SER A 74 2.64 -0.88 -12.01
N GLY A 75 3.33 -0.76 -10.87
CA GLY A 75 2.99 -1.52 -9.67
C GLY A 75 1.55 -1.24 -9.23
N GLU A 76 0.83 -2.28 -8.80
CA GLU A 76 -0.60 -2.20 -8.58
C GLU A 76 -1.01 -2.89 -7.28
N ASN A 77 -1.81 -2.19 -6.46
CA ASN A 77 -2.44 -2.75 -5.28
C ASN A 77 -3.96 -2.73 -5.46
N LEU A 78 -4.61 -3.88 -5.22
CA LEU A 78 -6.04 -4.04 -5.38
C LEU A 78 -6.74 -4.22 -4.04
N TYR A 79 -7.92 -3.64 -3.91
CA TYR A 79 -8.77 -3.78 -2.74
C TYR A 79 -10.23 -3.80 -3.20
N ALA A 80 -10.99 -4.76 -2.70
CA ALA A 80 -12.43 -4.86 -2.93
C ALA A 80 -13.15 -5.02 -1.60
N VAL A 81 -14.37 -4.48 -1.55
CA VAL A 81 -15.28 -4.57 -0.42
C VAL A 81 -16.66 -4.91 -0.95
N GLY A 82 -17.35 -5.85 -0.30
CA GLY A 82 -18.68 -6.30 -0.75
C GLY A 82 -19.78 -5.25 -0.54
N ALA A 83 -19.57 -4.30 0.37
CA ALA A 83 -20.51 -3.22 0.65
C ALA A 83 -20.26 -1.99 -0.24
N LYS A 84 -21.34 -1.35 -0.70
CA LYS A 84 -21.27 -0.05 -1.37
C LYS A 84 -20.94 1.03 -0.33
N ILE A 85 -19.70 1.51 -0.34
CA ILE A 85 -19.23 2.57 0.55
C ILE A 85 -18.72 3.78 -0.24
N PRO A 86 -18.67 4.98 0.36
CA PRO A 86 -18.07 6.15 -0.27
C PRO A 86 -16.60 5.89 -0.65
N HIS A 87 -16.15 6.42 -1.78
CA HIS A 87 -14.76 6.24 -2.24
C HIS A 87 -13.73 6.69 -1.20
N GLU A 88 -14.01 7.73 -0.42
CA GLU A 88 -13.12 8.17 0.66
C GLU A 88 -12.95 7.11 1.75
N GLU A 89 -14.04 6.45 2.13
CA GLU A 89 -14.00 5.37 3.10
C GLU A 89 -13.26 4.15 2.52
N ALA A 90 -13.52 3.83 1.25
CA ALA A 90 -12.79 2.78 0.55
C ALA A 90 -11.29 3.07 0.49
N SER A 91 -10.88 4.30 0.20
CA SER A 91 -9.47 4.71 0.19
C SER A 91 -8.78 4.47 1.53
N ARG A 92 -9.44 4.80 2.64
CA ARG A 92 -8.90 4.57 4.00
C ARG A 92 -8.88 3.08 4.35
N LYS A 93 -9.95 2.35 4.04
CA LYS A 93 -10.05 0.91 4.32
C LYS A 93 -9.06 0.09 3.49
N ALA A 94 -8.73 0.55 2.29
CA ALA A 94 -7.75 -0.08 1.43
C ALA A 94 -6.33 0.08 1.98
N THR A 95 -5.92 1.27 2.43
CA THR A 95 -4.51 1.55 2.80
C THR A 95 -3.99 0.81 4.01
N LYS A 96 -4.85 0.50 4.99
CA LYS A 96 -4.43 -0.10 6.25
C LYS A 96 -4.02 -1.58 6.13
N PRO A 97 -4.87 -2.52 5.65
CA PRO A 97 -4.53 -3.96 5.60
C PRO A 97 -3.28 -4.23 4.77
N TRP A 98 -3.24 -3.54 3.65
CA TRP A 98 -2.15 -3.30 2.73
C TRP A 98 -0.80 -2.89 3.32
N ALA A 99 -0.77 -2.14 4.43
CA ALA A 99 0.46 -1.81 5.14
C ALA A 99 0.72 -2.85 6.24
N ASP A 100 -0.34 -3.24 6.95
CA ASP A 100 -0.30 -4.19 8.06
C ASP A 100 0.20 -5.59 7.67
N GLU A 101 0.28 -5.94 6.38
CA GLU A 101 0.87 -7.20 5.90
C GLU A 101 2.21 -7.52 6.57
N LEU A 102 3.06 -6.51 6.79
CA LEU A 102 4.35 -6.72 7.45
C LEU A 102 4.17 -7.10 8.92
N SER A 103 3.18 -6.51 9.58
CA SER A 103 2.82 -6.83 10.97
C SER A 103 2.12 -8.18 11.08
N ASP A 104 1.34 -8.57 10.08
CA ASP A 104 0.53 -9.79 10.08
C ASP A 104 1.35 -11.01 9.68
N PHE A 105 2.19 -10.90 8.64
CA PHE A 105 2.97 -12.02 8.11
C PHE A 105 4.41 -12.06 8.63
N GLY A 106 4.93 -10.95 9.16
CA GLY A 106 6.30 -10.86 9.65
C GLY A 106 7.36 -10.80 8.55
N MET A 107 8.58 -10.51 8.95
CA MET A 107 9.75 -10.44 8.07
C MET A 107 10.96 -11.11 8.69
N LEU A 108 11.65 -11.93 7.90
CA LEU A 108 12.92 -12.52 8.29
C LEU A 108 14.08 -11.52 8.14
N ASP A 109 14.09 -10.78 7.03
CA ASP A 109 15.05 -9.73 6.72
C ASP A 109 14.47 -8.80 5.63
N LEU A 110 15.23 -7.79 5.20
CA LEU A 110 14.82 -6.81 4.18
C LEU A 110 14.68 -7.35 2.74
N THR A 111 14.83 -8.65 2.53
CA THR A 111 14.62 -9.32 1.24
C THR A 111 13.39 -10.23 1.24
N ASP A 112 12.81 -10.48 2.42
CA ASP A 112 11.61 -11.30 2.61
C ASP A 112 10.33 -10.50 2.28
N TRP A 113 10.02 -10.38 0.98
CA TRP A 113 8.81 -9.71 0.48
C TRP A 113 7.76 -10.66 -0.09
N GLY A 114 8.00 -11.97 0.00
CA GLY A 114 7.06 -13.01 -0.40
C GLY A 114 5.97 -13.27 0.65
N GLY A 115 5.12 -14.26 0.39
CA GLY A 115 4.18 -14.79 1.40
C GLY A 115 3.09 -13.80 1.84
N GLY A 116 2.54 -13.01 0.90
CA GLY A 116 1.42 -12.10 1.20
C GLY A 116 1.81 -10.68 1.58
N LYS A 117 3.07 -10.27 1.35
CA LYS A 117 3.59 -8.93 1.70
C LYS A 117 3.77 -8.00 0.48
N GLY A 118 3.14 -8.37 -0.64
CA GLY A 118 3.33 -7.71 -1.93
C GLY A 118 2.74 -6.30 -1.98
N HIS A 119 1.65 -6.04 -1.25
CA HIS A 119 1.06 -4.71 -1.27
C HIS A 119 1.91 -3.73 -0.43
N ALA A 120 2.41 -4.19 0.72
CA ALA A 120 3.28 -3.40 1.58
C ALA A 120 4.64 -3.10 0.90
N SER A 121 5.27 -4.09 0.27
CA SER A 121 6.56 -3.89 -0.41
C SER A 121 6.48 -2.83 -1.53
N GLN A 122 5.39 -2.82 -2.29
CA GLN A 122 5.15 -1.83 -3.34
C GLN A 122 5.02 -0.39 -2.78
N ARG A 123 4.60 -0.23 -1.53
CA ARG A 123 4.51 1.08 -0.85
C ARG A 123 5.82 1.53 -0.25
N GLU A 124 6.57 0.63 0.36
CA GLU A 124 7.66 0.99 1.26
C GLU A 124 9.03 1.04 0.57
N LEU A 125 9.18 0.60 -0.69
CA LEU A 125 10.53 0.24 -1.20
C LEU A 125 10.95 0.81 -2.55
N ARG A 126 10.37 1.90 -3.05
CA ARG A 126 11.08 2.61 -4.14
C ARG A 126 12.33 3.29 -3.58
N ARG A 127 13.45 2.56 -3.69
CA ARG A 127 14.84 3.03 -3.64
C ARG A 127 15.14 3.96 -4.81
#